data_AF-A0A8C7Z5W2-F1
#
_entry.id   AF-A0A8C7Z5W2-F1
#
_cell.length_a   1.000
_cell.length_b   1.000
_cell.length_c   1.000
_cell.angle_alpha   90.00
_cell.angle_beta   90.00
_cell.angle_gamma   90.00
#
_symmetry.space_group_name_H-M   'P 1'
#
loop_
_entity.id
_entity.type
_entity.pdbx_description
1 polymer ?
#
loop_
_entity_poly.entity_id
_entity_poly.type
_entity_poly.pdbx_seq_one_letter_code
_entity_poly.pdbx_strand_id
1 'polypeptide(L)'
;MTPDPEILQGHIPAGHIPKPVVIADYIVKYPSIHSAEDRDRYKAVFTDQYAEYRDIHKEVEVMAKKFEEMDRMMLMVVSLQEQERINKILMEYQMKKADPTYLEKRDRCEYLKNKLSHIKQKIQEYDQAAG
;
A
#
# COMPACT_ATOMS: atom_id res chain seq x y z
N MET A 1 16.72 4.66 3.96
CA MET A 1 17.63 3.54 4.26
C MET A 1 16.86 2.55 5.11
N THR A 2 16.21 1.59 4.47
CA THR A 2 15.67 0.40 5.13
C THR A 2 16.85 -0.53 5.44
N PRO A 3 16.94 -1.12 6.64
CA PRO A 3 18.06 -1.99 6.97
C PRO A 3 17.98 -3.26 6.12
N ASP A 4 19.09 -3.61 5.47
CA ASP A 4 19.29 -4.91 4.83
C ASP A 4 19.16 -6.01 5.90
N PRO A 5 18.48 -7.13 5.61
CA PRO A 5 18.44 -8.25 6.53
C PRO A 5 19.83 -8.89 6.59
N GLU A 6 20.56 -8.65 7.68
CA GLU A 6 21.82 -9.34 7.98
C GLU A 6 21.54 -10.85 8.09
N ILE A 7 21.92 -11.61 7.07
CA ILE A 7 21.94 -13.07 7.11
C ILE A 7 23.14 -13.49 7.95
N LEU A 8 22.95 -13.57 9.27
CA LEU A 8 23.95 -14.09 10.20
C LEU A 8 24.11 -15.59 9.99
N GLN A 9 25.18 -15.97 9.29
CA GLN A 9 25.57 -17.36 9.09
C GLN A 9 26.24 -17.88 10.38
N GLY A 10 25.43 -18.29 11.36
CA GLY A 10 25.88 -18.80 12.65
C GLY A 10 24.89 -19.82 13.24
N HIS A 11 25.41 -20.72 14.09
CA HIS A 11 24.62 -21.77 14.76
C HIS A 11 23.46 -21.16 15.57
N ILE A 12 22.22 -21.57 15.28
CA ILE A 12 21.04 -21.18 16.05
C ILE A 12 21.09 -21.91 17.40
N PRO A 13 21.17 -21.20 18.55
CA PRO A 13 21.17 -21.84 19.85
C PRO A 13 19.85 -22.58 20.09
N ALA A 14 19.91 -23.76 20.70
CA ALA A 14 18.73 -24.57 21.01
C ALA A 14 17.74 -23.76 21.87
N GLY A 15 16.54 -23.53 21.33
CA GLY A 15 15.49 -22.71 21.96
C GLY A 15 15.17 -21.40 21.22
N HIS A 16 15.95 -20.99 20.22
CA HIS A 16 15.60 -19.88 19.33
C HIS A 16 14.69 -20.35 18.18
N ILE A 17 13.43 -19.93 18.20
CA ILE A 17 12.54 -20.03 17.04
C ILE A 17 12.59 -18.66 16.35
N PRO A 18 13.30 -18.50 15.22
CA PRO A 18 13.29 -17.23 14.50
C PRO A 18 11.85 -16.90 14.10
N LYS A 19 11.41 -15.67 14.40
CA LYS A 19 10.08 -15.20 14.02
C LYS A 19 9.94 -15.30 12.48
N PRO A 20 8.84 -15.88 11.95
CA PRO A 20 8.64 -15.94 10.51
C PRO A 20 8.70 -14.54 9.91
N VAL A 21 9.66 -14.31 9.02
CA VAL A 21 9.73 -13.06 8.25
C VAL A 21 8.65 -13.16 7.18
N VAL A 22 7.62 -12.32 7.27
CA VAL A 22 6.59 -12.23 6.24
C VAL A 22 7.16 -11.42 5.08
N ILE A 23 7.69 -12.13 4.08
CA ILE A 23 8.16 -11.52 2.83
C ILE A 23 6.97 -11.35 1.90
N ALA A 24 6.80 -10.15 1.34
CA ALA A 24 5.74 -9.89 0.38
C ALA A 24 5.96 -10.71 -0.90
N ASP A 25 4.88 -11.27 -1.46
CA ASP A 25 4.96 -12.22 -2.57
C ASP A 25 5.60 -11.63 -3.84
N TYR A 26 5.41 -10.34 -4.07
CA TYR A 26 6.00 -9.64 -5.22
C TYR A 26 7.52 -9.56 -5.16
N ILE A 27 8.14 -9.62 -3.97
CA ILE A 27 9.61 -9.68 -3.85
C ILE A 27 10.13 -10.99 -4.45
N VAL A 28 9.43 -12.09 -4.21
CA VAL A 28 9.79 -13.42 -4.71
C VAL A 28 9.41 -13.59 -6.18
N LYS A 29 8.26 -13.06 -6.59
CA LYS A 29 7.75 -13.17 -7.97
C LYS A 29 8.52 -12.30 -8.98
N TYR A 30 9.12 -11.21 -8.52
CA TYR A 30 9.83 -10.26 -9.38
C TYR A 30 11.29 -10.09 -8.88
N PRO A 31 12.15 -11.10 -9.04
CA PRO A 31 13.57 -10.99 -8.73
C PRO A 31 14.30 -10.02 -9.67
N SER A 32 15.62 -9.94 -9.54
CA SER A 32 16.45 -9.16 -10.46
C SER A 32 16.31 -9.66 -11.89
N ILE A 33 16.30 -8.72 -12.83
CA ILE A 33 16.11 -8.98 -14.26
C ILE A 33 17.46 -9.28 -14.89
N HIS A 34 17.53 -10.29 -15.75
CA HIS A 34 18.77 -10.74 -16.38
C HIS A 34 18.69 -10.80 -17.93
N SER A 35 17.54 -10.46 -18.52
CA SER A 35 17.33 -10.48 -19.97
C SER A 35 16.35 -9.38 -20.41
N ALA A 36 16.41 -9.04 -21.70
CA ALA A 36 15.49 -8.08 -22.30
C ALA A 36 14.04 -8.61 -22.31
N GLU A 37 13.86 -9.91 -22.54
CA GLU A 37 12.56 -10.56 -22.50
C GLU A 37 11.93 -10.47 -21.11
N ASP A 38 12.72 -10.68 -20.04
CA ASP A 38 12.25 -10.55 -18.66
C ASP A 38 11.85 -9.10 -18.36
N ARG A 39 12.66 -8.15 -18.82
CA ARG A 39 12.39 -6.71 -18.71
C ARG A 39 11.06 -6.33 -19.35
N ASP A 40 10.79 -6.81 -20.55
CA ASP A 40 9.55 -6.52 -21.26
C ASP A 40 8.33 -7.19 -20.61
N ARG A 41 8.48 -8.40 -20.06
CA ARG A 41 7.42 -9.02 -19.24
C ARG A 41 7.11 -8.19 -17.99
N TYR A 42 8.12 -7.71 -17.28
CA TYR A 42 7.93 -6.88 -16.09
C TYR A 42 7.25 -5.56 -16.44
N LYS A 43 7.62 -4.95 -17.57
CA LYS A 43 6.99 -3.74 -18.08
C LYS A 43 5.51 -3.95 -18.42
N ALA A 44 5.17 -5.05 -19.10
CA ALA A 44 3.78 -5.38 -19.42
C ALA A 44 2.93 -5.53 -18.15
N VAL A 45 3.44 -6.26 -17.15
CA VAL A 45 2.81 -6.42 -15.83
C VAL A 45 2.63 -5.07 -15.14
N PHE A 46 3.67 -4.22 -15.14
CA PHE A 46 3.59 -2.89 -14.55
C PHE A 46 2.49 -2.07 -15.21
N THR A 47 2.44 -2.03 -16.55
CA THR A 47 1.45 -1.26 -17.29
C THR A 47 0.02 -1.69 -16.98
N ASP A 48 -0.23 -3.00 -16.98
CA ASP A 48 -1.54 -3.58 -16.67
C ASP A 48 -1.98 -3.24 -15.23
N GLN A 49 -1.15 -3.55 -14.24
CA GLN A 49 -1.51 -3.32 -12.84
C GLN A 49 -1.46 -1.85 -12.43
N TYR A 50 -0.74 -0.99 -13.15
CA TYR A 50 -0.80 0.46 -12.92
C TYR A 50 -2.17 1.03 -13.28
N ALA A 51 -2.85 0.47 -14.28
CA ALA A 51 -4.23 0.87 -14.58
C ALA A 51 -5.17 0.54 -13.42
N GLU A 52 -5.08 -0.68 -12.88
CA GLU A 52 -5.83 -1.08 -11.67
C GLU A 52 -5.51 -0.17 -10.47
N TYR A 53 -4.22 0.07 -10.21
CA TYR A 53 -3.77 0.95 -9.13
C TYR A 53 -4.37 2.35 -9.26
N ARG A 54 -4.32 2.95 -10.45
CA ARG A 54 -4.80 4.31 -10.69
C ARG A 54 -6.28 4.43 -10.39
N ASP A 55 -7.07 3.45 -10.81
CA ASP A 55 -8.52 3.47 -10.64
C ASP A 55 -8.90 3.29 -9.16
N ILE A 56 -8.28 2.33 -8.47
CA ILE A 56 -8.49 2.12 -7.02
C ILE A 56 -8.00 3.35 -6.22
N HIS A 57 -6.83 3.88 -6.54
CA HIS A 57 -6.26 5.05 -5.87
C HIS A 57 -7.22 6.24 -5.96
N LYS A 58 -7.82 6.47 -7.14
CA LYS A 58 -8.81 7.54 -7.33
C LYS A 58 -10.01 7.38 -6.39
N GLU A 59 -10.54 6.16 -6.26
CA GLU A 59 -11.66 5.89 -5.35
C GLU A 59 -11.28 6.11 -3.88
N VAL A 60 -10.11 5.61 -3.47
CA VAL A 60 -9.60 5.78 -2.11
C VAL A 60 -9.37 7.26 -1.79
N GLU A 61 -8.82 8.04 -2.74
CA GLU A 61 -8.58 9.47 -2.60
C GLU A 61 -9.88 10.28 -2.49
N VAL A 62 -10.90 9.96 -3.29
CA VAL A 62 -12.23 10.59 -3.18
C VAL A 62 -12.83 10.36 -1.80
N MET A 63 -12.76 9.14 -1.29
CA MET A 63 -13.29 8.84 0.04
C MET A 63 -12.47 9.51 1.15
N ALA A 64 -11.14 9.54 1.01
CA ALA A 64 -10.24 10.24 1.94
C ALA A 64 -10.56 11.74 2.02
N LYS A 65 -10.79 12.42 0.89
CA LYS A 65 -11.20 13.84 0.87
C LYS A 65 -12.53 14.07 1.56
N LYS A 66 -13.49 13.16 1.38
CA LYS A 66 -14.79 13.23 2.07
C LYS A 66 -14.63 13.11 3.59
N PHE A 67 -13.70 12.26 4.03
CA PHE A 67 -13.35 12.13 5.45
C PHE A 67 -12.72 13.41 6.00
N GLU A 68 -11.77 14.02 5.27
CA GLU A 68 -11.18 15.31 5.66
C GLU A 68 -12.21 16.44 5.75
N GLU A 69 -13.18 16.48 4.84
CA GLU A 69 -14.27 17.48 4.88
C GLU A 69 -15.12 17.33 6.14
N MET A 70 -15.50 16.09 6.50
CA MET A 70 -16.24 15.82 7.72
C MET A 70 -15.41 16.19 8.97
N ASP A 71 -14.11 15.90 8.98
CA ASP A 71 -13.22 16.29 10.09
C ASP A 71 -13.17 17.83 10.25
N ARG A 72 -13.14 18.59 9.15
CA ARG A 72 -13.19 20.07 9.19
C ARG A 72 -14.52 20.59 9.72
N MET A 73 -15.64 20.01 9.26
CA MET A 73 -16.97 20.39 9.75
C MET A 73 -17.09 20.17 11.25
N MET A 74 -16.48 19.09 11.79
CA MET A 74 -16.47 18.85 13.24
C MET A 74 -15.70 19.91 14.02
N LEU A 75 -14.57 20.40 13.49
CA LEU A 75 -13.76 21.42 14.17
C LEU A 75 -14.45 22.80 14.25
N MET A 76 -15.44 23.08 13.39
CA MET A 76 -16.09 24.41 13.31
C MET A 76 -17.28 24.61 14.25
N VAL A 77 -17.54 23.68 15.17
CA VAL A 77 -18.82 23.64 15.90
C VAL A 77 -18.76 24.41 17.21
N VAL A 78 -19.80 25.21 17.47
CA VAL A 78 -19.86 26.18 18.58
C VAL A 78 -21.10 26.05 19.50
N SER A 79 -22.10 25.20 19.20
CA SER A 79 -23.35 25.13 20.00
C SER A 79 -23.80 23.71 20.42
N LEU A 80 -24.52 23.63 21.54
CA LEU A 80 -25.06 22.37 22.10
C LEU A 80 -26.14 21.71 21.22
N GLN A 81 -26.87 22.49 20.40
CA GLN A 81 -27.90 21.96 19.50
C GLN A 81 -27.29 21.41 18.19
N GLU A 82 -26.14 21.95 17.76
CA GLU A 82 -25.32 21.32 16.71
C GLU A 82 -24.72 19.98 17.17
N GLN A 83 -24.46 19.81 18.47
CA GLN A 83 -23.78 18.63 19.05
C GLN A 83 -24.49 17.31 18.71
N GLU A 84 -25.82 17.25 18.82
CA GLU A 84 -26.58 16.02 18.56
C GLU A 84 -26.57 15.65 17.08
N ARG A 85 -26.68 16.65 16.21
CA ARG A 85 -26.54 16.50 14.75
C ARG A 85 -25.15 15.99 14.38
N ILE A 86 -24.11 16.47 15.05
CA ILE A 86 -22.72 16.04 14.82
C ILE A 86 -22.47 14.64 15.35
N ASN A 87 -23.01 14.27 16.51
CA ASN A 87 -22.87 12.91 17.02
C ASN A 87 -23.42 11.89 16.02
N LYS A 88 -24.54 12.20 15.35
CA LYS A 88 -25.06 11.37 14.26
C LYS A 88 -24.11 11.30 13.06
N ILE A 89 -23.57 12.45 12.63
CA ILE A 89 -22.57 12.52 11.53
C ILE A 89 -21.29 11.75 11.90
N LEU A 90 -20.84 11.83 13.16
CA LEU A 90 -19.67 11.14 13.69
C LEU A 90 -19.86 9.62 13.66
N MET A 91 -21.03 9.14 14.06
CA MET A 91 -21.33 7.72 14.04
C MET A 91 -21.37 7.19 12.60
N GLU A 92 -22.04 7.91 11.69
CA GLU A 92 -22.04 7.56 10.26
C GLU A 92 -20.63 7.62 9.63
N TYR A 93 -19.81 8.58 10.06
CA TYR A 93 -18.42 8.72 9.63
C TYR A 93 -17.55 7.54 10.09
N GLN A 94 -17.61 7.20 11.38
CA GLN A 94 -16.87 6.08 11.95
C GLN A 94 -17.28 4.76 11.30
N MET A 95 -18.57 4.56 11.06
CA MET A 95 -19.06 3.38 10.33
C MET A 95 -18.52 3.31 8.90
N LYS A 96 -18.48 4.44 8.17
CA LYS A 96 -17.90 4.48 6.81
C LYS A 96 -16.38 4.28 6.80
N LYS A 97 -15.66 4.75 7.82
CA LYS A 97 -14.21 4.51 7.95
C LYS A 97 -13.88 3.06 8.31
N ALA A 98 -14.74 2.42 9.08
CA ALA A 98 -14.63 1.00 9.44
C ALA A 98 -15.26 0.06 8.41
N ASP A 99 -15.77 0.60 7.30
CA ASP A 99 -16.38 -0.17 6.22
C ASP A 99 -15.36 -1.16 5.64
N PRO A 100 -15.63 -2.49 5.67
CA PRO A 100 -14.70 -3.49 5.17
C PRO A 100 -14.31 -3.27 3.71
N THR A 101 -15.25 -2.85 2.86
CA THR A 101 -14.99 -2.61 1.44
C THR A 101 -14.02 -1.44 1.23
N TYR A 102 -14.13 -0.36 2.02
CA TYR A 102 -13.15 0.73 1.99
C TYR A 102 -11.76 0.26 2.46
N LEU A 103 -11.70 -0.51 3.56
CA LEU A 103 -10.44 -1.03 4.09
C LEU A 103 -9.75 -1.95 3.09
N GLU A 104 -10.48 -2.88 2.48
CA GLU A 104 -9.98 -3.77 1.43
C GLU A 104 -9.43 -2.99 0.22
N LYS A 105 -10.13 -1.95 -0.24
CA LYS A 105 -9.66 -1.09 -1.34
C LYS A 105 -8.39 -0.35 -0.97
N ARG A 106 -8.30 0.18 0.25
CA ARG A 106 -7.12 0.90 0.73
C ARG A 106 -5.92 -0.06 0.83
N ASP A 107 -6.12 -1.24 1.39
CA ASP A 107 -5.08 -2.24 1.55
C ASP A 107 -4.61 -2.78 0.18
N ARG A 108 -5.55 -2.97 -0.77
CA ARG A 108 -5.23 -3.30 -2.17
C ARG A 108 -4.45 -2.19 -2.86
N CYS A 109 -4.83 -0.93 -2.65
CA CYS A 109 -4.14 0.23 -3.19
C CYS A 109 -2.69 0.29 -2.70
N GLU A 110 -2.47 0.10 -1.40
CA GLU A 110 -1.13 0.10 -0.81
C GLU A 110 -0.28 -1.08 -1.29
N TYR A 111 -0.88 -2.28 -1.40
CA TYR A 111 -0.22 -3.44 -2.00
C TYR A 111 0.25 -3.14 -3.43
N LEU A 112 -0.64 -2.63 -4.28
CA LEU A 112 -0.32 -2.33 -5.67
C LEU A 112 0.78 -1.26 -5.77
N LYS A 113 0.70 -0.21 -4.95
CA LYS A 113 1.74 0.83 -4.88
C LYS A 113 3.13 0.25 -4.59
N ASN A 114 3.22 -0.64 -3.59
CA ASN A 114 4.48 -1.24 -3.18
C ASN A 114 5.00 -2.24 -4.22
N LYS A 115 4.11 -3.07 -4.77
CA LYS A 115 4.43 -4.00 -5.87
C LYS A 115 4.92 -3.27 -7.12
N LEU A 116 4.22 -2.23 -7.55
CA LEU A 116 4.57 -1.46 -8.74
C LEU A 116 5.89 -0.70 -8.55
N SER A 117 6.11 -0.14 -7.36
CA SER A 117 7.40 0.48 -7.00
C SER A 117 8.55 -0.52 -7.13
N HIS A 118 8.37 -1.74 -6.61
CA HIS A 118 9.37 -2.81 -6.71
C HIS A 118 9.65 -3.21 -8.16
N ILE A 119 8.61 -3.46 -8.96
CA ILE A 119 8.77 -3.84 -10.38
C ILE A 119 9.48 -2.72 -11.16
N LYS A 120 9.08 -1.45 -10.94
CA LYS A 120 9.73 -0.29 -11.55
C LYS A 120 11.21 -0.22 -11.18
N GLN A 121 11.54 -0.44 -9.92
CA GLN A 121 12.92 -0.49 -9.46
C GLN A 121 13.71 -1.59 -10.18
N LYS A 122 13.16 -2.81 -10.30
CA LYS A 122 13.83 -3.91 -11.03
C LYS A 122 14.11 -3.60 -12.50
N ILE A 123 13.17 -2.94 -13.16
CA ILE A 123 13.37 -2.47 -14.55
C ILE A 123 14.47 -1.42 -14.61
N GLN A 124 14.46 -0.43 -13.70
CA GLN A 124 15.47 0.63 -13.65
C GLN A 124 16.87 0.10 -13.34
N GLU A 125 17.00 -0.86 -12.42
CA GLU A 125 18.28 -1.52 -12.10
C GLU A 125 18.88 -2.21 -13.33
N TYR A 126 18.06 -2.92 -14.11
CA TYR A 126 18.51 -3.56 -15.35
C TYR A 126 18.87 -2.55 -16.44
N ASP A 127 18.00 -1.57 -16.69
CA ASP A 127 18.22 -0.55 -17.71
C ASP A 127 19.51 0.25 -17.43
N GLN A 128 19.88 0.45 -16.16
CA GLN A 128 21.15 1.08 -15.75
C GLN A 128 22.38 0.19 -15.95
N ALA A 129 22.25 -1.12 -15.78
CA ALA A 129 23.36 -2.08 -15.93
C ALA A 129 23.62 -2.46 -17.40
N ALA A 130 22.60 -2.33 -18.26
CA ALA A 130 22.68 -2.63 -19.68
C ALA A 130 23.10 -1.43 -20.56
N GLY A 131 23.19 -0.23 -19.98
CA GLY A 131 23.70 0.99 -20.62
C GLY A 131 25.20 1.16 -20.41
#